data_AF-A0AAV5T3H0-F1
#
_entry.id   AF-A0AAV5T3H0-F1
#
_cell.length_a   1.000
_cell.length_b   1.000
_cell.length_c   1.000
_cell.angle_alpha   90.00
_cell.angle_beta   90.00
_cell.angle_gamma   90.00
#
_symmetry.space_group_name_H-M   'P 1'
#
loop_
_entity.id
_entity.type
_entity.pdbx_description
1 polymer ?
#
loop_
_entity_poly.entity_id
_entity_poly.type
_entity_poly.pdbx_seq_one_letter_code
_entity_poly.pdbx_strand_id
1 'polypeptide(L)'
;LSPLMPNMRSFLVALVCLASSVCSVPIATVASGALSAFLTNLAFNDENRAADGQVVVNYQNQASGKTFDHDNADKPLFTTIDPALLAQPTYSSLIDLIALFPSQDANQPDLDTIRRNNASLTFIDGISKTAVFTSAWSYLQSVGVASADYVEFREQLHTAWFSIFARNFVTGSSGFKATFVGEFLDQKVIGLTNWIRFAQLEKVNGVNYHGWFARQFDVQVSLQFGLELDEGEKQAMQSNLLLSTSPEFEFMAYAVCALTGYSACSLTIAGNEVILNVDTVIVDGIGRVISVAYPTIGSVSVTTTKKPTTIPPIDSEFQALVDSMREQDEDKPTSSQYKLNWGSKISGNPKPTDQNLLSNVDESLFTTPVYAALKKVYDNNILNPEVCLTETDYNAGFKKSILQSLLDVWSTTKPFTLMHDYLVKKGKASADLTEFKQFLTTF
;
A
#
# COMPACT_ATOMS: atom_id res chain seq x y z
N LEU A 1 53.40 -18.77 69.59
CA LEU A 1 52.03 -19.31 69.51
C LEU A 1 51.12 -18.19 69.04
N SER A 2 50.84 -18.18 67.74
CA SER A 2 49.90 -17.29 67.04
C SER A 2 48.44 -17.84 67.20
N PRO A 3 47.39 -17.31 66.53
CA PRO A 3 46.80 -15.96 66.59
C PRO A 3 45.23 -15.99 66.55
N LEU A 4 44.59 -14.87 66.16
CA LEU A 4 43.31 -14.72 65.41
C LEU A 4 41.95 -14.50 66.13
N MET A 5 41.50 -13.24 65.95
CA MET A 5 40.18 -12.73 65.52
C MET A 5 38.87 -12.93 66.33
N PRO A 6 38.00 -11.89 66.32
CA PRO A 6 36.73 -11.83 67.06
C PRO A 6 35.54 -12.24 66.17
N ASN A 7 34.38 -12.58 66.75
CA ASN A 7 33.13 -12.56 65.99
C ASN A 7 31.94 -12.04 66.79
N MET A 8 31.17 -11.25 66.05
CA MET A 8 30.33 -10.15 66.48
C MET A 8 28.86 -10.59 66.57
N ARG A 9 28.15 -9.99 67.52
CA ARG A 9 26.74 -10.25 67.83
C ARG A 9 25.83 -9.94 66.63
N SER A 10 24.92 -10.88 66.35
CA SER A 10 23.83 -10.74 65.39
C SER A 10 22.92 -9.55 65.73
N PHE A 11 22.86 -8.56 64.84
CA PHE A 11 21.78 -7.58 64.78
C PHE A 11 20.90 -7.90 63.58
N LEU A 12 19.63 -8.21 63.85
CA LEU A 12 18.58 -8.39 62.85
C LEU A 12 18.15 -7.00 62.39
N VAL A 13 18.54 -6.57 61.19
CA VAL A 13 17.97 -5.38 60.54
C VAL A 13 16.89 -5.87 59.57
N ALA A 14 15.63 -5.59 59.91
CA ALA A 14 14.49 -5.84 59.03
C ALA A 14 14.55 -4.83 57.87
N LEU A 15 14.96 -5.30 56.69
CA LEU A 15 14.88 -4.56 55.44
C LEU A 15 13.43 -4.63 54.95
N VAL A 16 12.70 -3.52 55.07
CA VAL A 16 11.38 -3.37 54.43
C VAL A 16 11.61 -3.22 52.93
N CYS A 17 11.55 -4.33 52.20
CA CYS A 17 11.43 -4.31 50.74
C CYS A 17 10.04 -3.79 50.38
N LEU A 18 9.93 -2.49 50.10
CA LEU A 18 8.85 -1.96 49.26
C LEU A 18 9.08 -2.49 47.85
N ALA A 19 8.53 -3.68 47.57
CA ALA A 19 8.34 -4.15 46.21
C ALA A 19 7.34 -3.20 45.54
N SER A 20 7.84 -2.19 44.83
CA SER A 20 7.07 -1.53 43.79
C SER A 20 6.80 -2.58 42.72
N SER A 21 5.69 -3.28 42.88
CA SER A 21 5.01 -4.02 41.84
C SER A 21 4.80 -3.06 40.68
N VAL A 22 5.69 -3.10 39.70
CA VAL A 22 5.39 -2.59 38.36
C VAL A 22 4.32 -3.55 37.85
N CYS A 23 3.05 -3.21 38.11
CA CYS A 23 1.96 -3.83 37.39
C CYS A 23 2.24 -3.54 35.92
N SER A 24 2.75 -4.52 35.19
CA SER A 24 2.66 -4.51 33.74
C SER A 24 1.18 -4.41 33.43
N VAL A 25 0.72 -3.20 33.15
CA VAL A 25 -0.64 -2.97 32.68
C VAL A 25 -0.77 -3.87 31.45
N PRO A 26 -1.68 -4.85 31.45
CA PRO A 26 -1.91 -5.64 30.25
C PRO A 26 -2.24 -4.64 29.15
N ILE A 27 -1.46 -4.62 28.06
CA ILE A 27 -1.76 -3.81 26.88
C ILE A 27 -3.22 -4.09 26.57
N ALA A 28 -4.08 -3.07 26.69
CA ALA A 28 -5.47 -3.21 26.37
C ALA A 28 -5.52 -3.77 24.95
N THR A 29 -6.11 -4.96 24.79
CA THR A 29 -6.18 -5.61 23.48
C THR A 29 -6.99 -4.70 22.57
N VAL A 30 -6.29 -3.92 21.73
CA VAL A 30 -6.91 -3.06 20.73
C VAL A 30 -7.74 -3.98 19.83
N ALA A 31 -8.95 -3.58 19.45
CA ALA A 31 -9.69 -4.39 18.49
C ALA A 31 -9.03 -4.27 17.11
N SER A 32 -8.66 -5.38 16.48
CA SER A 32 -7.97 -5.37 15.17
C SER A 32 -8.73 -4.59 14.09
N GLY A 33 -10.06 -4.63 14.11
CA GLY A 33 -10.91 -3.85 13.20
C GLY A 33 -10.82 -2.33 13.42
N ALA A 34 -10.71 -1.87 14.67
CA ALA A 34 -10.57 -0.45 14.98
C ALA A 34 -9.20 0.09 14.55
N LEU A 35 -8.14 -0.72 14.73
CA LEU A 35 -6.80 -0.42 14.24
C LEU A 35 -6.77 -0.33 12.71
N SER A 36 -7.43 -1.26 12.03
CA SER A 36 -7.49 -1.27 10.56
C SER A 36 -8.23 -0.04 10.00
N ALA A 37 -9.36 0.33 10.60
CA ALA A 37 -10.09 1.54 10.23
C ALA A 37 -9.25 2.81 10.47
N PHE A 38 -8.53 2.86 11.60
CA PHE A 38 -7.63 3.98 11.90
C PHE A 38 -6.50 4.10 10.88
N LEU A 39 -5.78 3.02 10.56
CA LEU A 39 -4.68 3.03 9.61
C LEU A 39 -5.15 3.36 8.18
N THR A 40 -6.35 2.91 7.81
CA THR A 40 -7.00 3.29 6.54
C THR A 40 -7.25 4.79 6.47
N ASN A 41 -7.79 5.38 7.55
CA ASN A 41 -7.99 6.82 7.63
C ASN A 41 -6.66 7.58 7.68
N LEU A 42 -5.63 7.03 8.32
CA LEU A 42 -4.29 7.61 8.36
C LEU A 42 -3.70 7.71 6.95
N ALA A 43 -3.82 6.65 6.15
CA ALA A 43 -3.36 6.62 4.75
C ALA A 43 -4.16 7.59 3.85
N PHE A 44 -5.48 7.68 4.06
CA PHE A 44 -6.34 8.61 3.33
C PHE A 44 -5.95 10.07 3.58
N ASN A 45 -5.49 10.39 4.80
CA ASN A 45 -5.07 11.73 5.20
C ASN A 45 -3.53 11.92 5.13
N ASP A 46 -2.83 11.10 4.33
CA ASP A 46 -1.41 11.30 4.04
C ASP A 46 -1.21 12.54 3.14
N GLU A 47 -1.19 13.71 3.76
CA GLU A 47 -1.20 15.01 3.09
C GLU A 47 0.04 15.30 2.23
N ASN A 48 1.16 14.64 2.53
CA ASN A 48 2.42 14.79 1.78
C ASN A 48 2.73 13.58 0.90
N ARG A 49 1.77 12.67 0.67
CA ARG A 49 1.92 11.62 -0.34
C ARG A 49 2.19 12.23 -1.71
N ALA A 50 2.88 11.49 -2.57
CA ALA A 50 3.10 11.94 -3.94
C ALA A 50 1.75 12.12 -4.67
N ALA A 51 1.57 13.26 -5.33
CA ALA A 51 0.42 13.50 -6.18
C ALA A 51 0.56 12.76 -7.52
N ASP A 52 -0.55 12.60 -8.24
CA ASP A 52 -0.59 11.93 -9.54
C ASP A 52 0.46 12.51 -10.50
N GLY A 53 1.30 11.63 -11.04
CA GLY A 53 2.39 11.99 -11.95
C GLY A 53 3.68 12.49 -11.30
N GLN A 54 3.72 12.74 -9.98
CA GLN A 54 4.97 13.07 -9.30
C GLN A 54 5.89 11.87 -9.12
N VAL A 55 5.35 10.66 -9.14
CA VAL A 55 6.08 9.39 -9.16
C VAL A 55 5.50 8.55 -10.29
N VAL A 56 6.35 8.12 -11.22
CA VAL A 56 5.94 7.31 -12.38
C VAL A 56 6.74 6.02 -12.41
N VAL A 57 6.04 4.91 -12.27
CA VAL A 57 6.62 3.56 -12.24
C VAL A 57 6.44 2.83 -13.58
N ASN A 58 7.47 2.10 -14.01
CA ASN A 58 7.46 1.19 -15.14
C ASN A 58 7.65 -0.24 -14.62
N TYR A 59 6.53 -0.90 -14.35
CA TYR A 59 6.54 -2.25 -13.77
C TYR A 59 7.13 -3.33 -14.68
N GLN A 60 7.16 -3.16 -16.01
CA GLN A 60 7.74 -4.16 -16.92
C GLN A 60 7.12 -5.57 -16.73
N ASN A 61 7.94 -6.64 -16.80
CA ASN A 61 7.49 -8.03 -16.78
C ASN A 61 7.55 -8.66 -15.37
N GLN A 62 6.97 -9.84 -15.25
CA GLN A 62 7.00 -10.60 -14.00
C GLN A 62 8.39 -11.17 -13.71
N ALA A 63 8.78 -11.16 -12.43
CA ALA A 63 10.00 -11.81 -11.96
C ALA A 63 9.95 -13.33 -12.17
N SER A 64 11.11 -13.98 -12.33
CA SER A 64 11.19 -15.41 -12.63
C SER A 64 10.69 -16.30 -11.48
N GLY A 65 10.92 -15.89 -10.23
CA GLY A 65 10.58 -16.64 -9.01
C GLY A 65 11.35 -17.94 -8.79
N LYS A 66 12.06 -18.45 -9.82
CA LYS A 66 12.87 -19.68 -9.77
C LYS A 66 14.36 -19.43 -9.91
N THR A 67 14.72 -18.43 -10.70
CA THR A 67 16.12 -18.10 -10.99
C THR A 67 16.32 -16.61 -10.75
N PHE A 68 17.19 -16.28 -9.81
CA PHE A 68 17.48 -14.89 -9.44
C PHE A 68 18.10 -14.12 -10.61
N ASP A 69 19.10 -14.72 -11.27
CA ASP A 69 19.86 -14.10 -12.37
C ASP A 69 19.04 -13.89 -13.65
N HIS A 70 17.75 -14.25 -13.66
CA HIS A 70 16.87 -14.02 -14.81
C HIS A 70 16.17 -12.68 -14.68
N ASP A 71 16.90 -11.64 -15.12
CA ASP A 71 16.40 -10.28 -15.21
C ASP A 71 15.34 -10.16 -16.32
N ASN A 72 14.08 -9.98 -15.90
CA ASN A 72 12.94 -9.79 -16.81
C ASN A 72 12.56 -8.31 -16.96
N ALA A 73 13.34 -7.38 -16.39
CA ALA A 73 13.07 -5.96 -16.35
C ALA A 73 14.33 -5.16 -16.74
N ASP A 74 14.53 -4.99 -18.04
CA ASP A 74 15.70 -4.32 -18.63
C ASP A 74 15.82 -2.81 -18.34
N LYS A 75 14.86 -2.23 -17.62
CA LYS A 75 14.79 -0.80 -17.30
C LYS A 75 14.56 -0.57 -15.80
N PRO A 76 14.84 0.64 -15.30
CA PRO A 76 14.43 1.05 -13.96
C PRO A 76 12.91 0.90 -13.72
N LEU A 77 12.54 0.53 -12.50
CA LEU A 77 11.17 0.58 -11.98
C LEU A 77 10.69 2.03 -11.87
N PHE A 78 11.49 2.96 -11.35
CA PHE A 78 11.14 4.38 -11.24
C PHE A 78 11.65 5.14 -12.46
N THR A 79 10.73 5.58 -13.32
CA THR A 79 11.09 6.32 -14.54
C THR A 79 11.18 7.83 -14.31
N THR A 80 10.30 8.38 -13.48
CA THR A 80 10.27 9.81 -13.14
C THR A 80 9.89 9.98 -11.68
N ILE A 81 10.63 10.83 -10.98
CA ILE A 81 10.25 11.36 -9.67
C ILE A 81 10.43 12.87 -9.71
N ASP A 82 9.40 13.60 -9.33
CA ASP A 82 9.42 15.05 -9.25
C ASP A 82 10.46 15.52 -8.22
N PRO A 83 11.51 16.25 -8.61
CA PRO A 83 12.48 16.79 -7.67
C PRO A 83 11.86 17.73 -6.63
N ALA A 84 10.75 18.40 -6.94
CA ALA A 84 10.05 19.26 -6.00
C ALA A 84 9.39 18.47 -4.86
N LEU A 85 8.96 17.22 -5.12
CA LEU A 85 8.50 16.29 -4.08
C LEU A 85 9.65 15.94 -3.13
N LEU A 86 10.80 15.55 -3.68
CA LEU A 86 11.97 15.18 -2.87
C LEU A 86 12.56 16.35 -2.07
N ALA A 87 12.33 17.59 -2.53
CA ALA A 87 12.73 18.81 -1.84
C ALA A 87 11.78 19.21 -0.70
N GLN A 88 10.63 18.56 -0.54
CA GLN A 88 9.74 18.83 0.58
C GLN A 88 10.41 18.50 1.92
N PRO A 89 10.05 19.19 3.02
CA PRO A 89 10.79 19.09 4.28
C PRO A 89 10.93 17.66 4.84
N THR A 90 9.85 16.85 4.80
CA THR A 90 9.88 15.49 5.37
C THR A 90 10.68 14.52 4.49
N TYR A 91 10.56 14.64 3.16
CA TYR A 91 11.35 13.87 2.19
C TYR A 91 12.84 14.17 2.29
N SER A 92 13.22 15.45 2.25
CA SER A 92 14.63 15.86 2.36
C SER A 92 15.23 15.41 3.69
N SER A 93 14.49 15.54 4.79
CA SER A 93 14.96 15.11 6.11
C SER A 93 15.19 13.59 6.20
N LEU A 94 14.29 12.79 5.60
CA LEU A 94 14.49 11.34 5.49
C LEU A 94 15.77 11.02 4.69
N ILE A 95 15.95 11.67 3.55
CA ILE A 95 17.10 11.47 2.66
C ILE A 95 18.41 11.82 3.38
N ASP A 96 18.45 12.95 4.08
CA ASP A 96 19.62 13.39 4.84
C ASP A 96 19.96 12.41 5.97
N LEU A 97 18.94 11.86 6.66
CA LEU A 97 19.13 10.87 7.71
C LEU A 97 19.66 9.54 7.17
N ILE A 98 19.12 9.05 6.05
CA ILE A 98 19.59 7.83 5.37
C ILE A 98 21.08 7.96 5.03
N ALA A 99 21.53 9.12 4.57
CA ALA A 99 22.92 9.36 4.18
C ALA A 99 23.93 9.27 5.36
N LEU A 100 23.46 9.22 6.61
CA LEU A 100 24.30 9.08 7.81
C LEU A 100 24.57 7.63 8.21
N PHE A 101 24.00 6.66 7.50
CA PHE A 101 24.27 5.24 7.73
C PHE A 101 25.49 4.79 6.91
N PRO A 102 26.54 4.25 7.57
CA PRO A 102 27.82 4.00 6.91
C PRO A 102 27.85 2.74 6.05
N SER A 103 26.94 1.79 6.27
CA SER A 103 26.91 0.51 5.56
C SER A 103 25.52 -0.12 5.63
N GLN A 104 25.18 -0.92 4.62
CA GLN A 104 23.99 -1.76 4.54
C GLN A 104 24.25 -3.20 5.06
N ASP A 105 25.49 -3.55 5.40
CA ASP A 105 25.83 -4.88 5.90
C ASP A 105 25.45 -5.02 7.39
N ALA A 106 24.63 -6.02 7.72
CA ALA A 106 24.27 -6.37 9.09
C ALA A 106 25.43 -6.98 9.88
N ASN A 107 26.47 -7.49 9.20
CA ASN A 107 27.68 -8.03 9.84
C ASN A 107 28.74 -6.95 10.12
N GLN A 108 28.47 -5.68 9.81
CA GLN A 108 29.35 -4.56 10.14
C GLN A 108 28.86 -3.83 11.40
N PRO A 109 29.76 -3.50 12.35
CA PRO A 109 29.38 -2.68 13.50
C PRO A 109 28.86 -1.31 13.05
N ASP A 110 27.72 -0.91 13.57
CA ASP A 110 27.09 0.36 13.23
C ASP A 110 26.57 1.05 14.50
N LEU A 111 27.50 1.66 15.24
CA LEU A 111 27.20 2.34 16.50
C LEU A 111 26.52 3.69 16.27
N ASP A 112 25.58 4.06 17.15
CA ASP A 112 24.87 5.33 17.02
C ASP A 112 25.81 6.49 17.33
N THR A 113 26.02 7.34 16.34
CA THR A 113 26.88 8.51 16.47
C THR A 113 26.05 9.68 16.99
N ILE A 114 26.67 10.62 17.71
CA ILE A 114 25.99 11.85 18.16
C ILE A 114 25.33 12.59 16.98
N ARG A 115 25.98 12.59 15.82
CA ARG A 115 25.44 13.21 14.60
C ARG A 115 24.17 12.51 14.12
N ARG A 116 24.18 11.17 14.04
CA ARG A 116 23.03 10.39 13.60
C ARG A 116 21.89 10.46 14.60
N ASN A 117 22.19 10.38 15.90
CA ASN A 117 21.22 10.56 16.97
C ASN A 117 20.52 11.93 16.89
N ASN A 118 21.28 13.02 16.71
CA ASN A 118 20.68 14.34 16.55
C ASN A 118 19.82 14.44 15.27
N ALA A 119 20.23 13.78 14.18
CA ALA A 119 19.50 13.78 12.92
C ALA A 119 18.21 12.93 12.99
N SER A 120 18.23 11.76 13.64
CA SER A 120 17.03 10.91 13.83
C SER A 120 15.98 11.64 14.66
N LEU A 121 16.43 12.30 15.72
CA LEU A 121 15.62 13.16 16.55
C LEU A 121 15.05 14.37 15.79
N THR A 122 15.88 15.05 14.99
CA THR A 122 15.44 16.15 14.11
C THR A 122 14.43 15.68 13.05
N PHE A 123 14.58 14.47 12.53
CA PHE A 123 13.62 13.87 11.61
C PHE A 123 12.27 13.64 12.30
N ILE A 124 12.25 13.07 13.51
CA ILE A 124 11.02 12.91 14.32
C ILE A 124 10.37 14.28 14.61
N ASP A 125 11.18 15.30 14.94
CA ASP A 125 10.72 16.68 15.15
C ASP A 125 10.20 17.35 13.86
N GLY A 126 10.69 16.92 12.70
CA GLY A 126 10.23 17.37 11.40
C GLY A 126 8.86 16.80 11.04
N ILE A 127 8.70 15.47 11.15
CA ILE A 127 7.44 14.80 10.84
C ILE A 127 6.35 15.05 11.89
N SER A 128 6.70 15.47 13.12
CA SER A 128 5.71 15.77 14.15
C SER A 128 4.77 16.93 13.83
N LYS A 129 5.11 17.71 12.81
CA LYS A 129 4.32 18.85 12.32
C LYS A 129 3.22 18.45 11.36
N THR A 130 3.12 17.18 10.97
CA THR A 130 2.15 16.70 9.97
C THR A 130 0.86 16.22 10.62
N ALA A 131 -0.23 16.24 9.85
CA ALA A 131 -1.52 15.71 10.30
C ALA A 131 -1.46 14.19 10.55
N VAL A 132 -0.65 13.46 9.77
CA VAL A 132 -0.40 12.03 9.92
C VAL A 132 0.19 11.73 11.30
N PHE A 133 1.28 12.42 11.67
CA PHE A 133 1.92 12.20 12.97
C PHE A 133 0.98 12.51 14.11
N THR A 134 0.30 13.66 14.04
CA THR A 134 -0.62 14.11 15.09
C THR A 134 -1.77 13.13 15.28
N SER A 135 -2.32 12.58 14.18
CA SER A 135 -3.40 11.59 14.21
C SER A 135 -2.93 10.26 14.81
N ALA A 136 -1.75 9.77 14.41
CA ALA A 136 -1.15 8.55 14.95
C ALA A 136 -0.82 8.68 16.44
N TRP A 137 -0.23 9.80 16.86
CA TRP A 137 0.07 10.03 18.26
C TRP A 137 -1.20 10.12 19.10
N SER A 138 -2.24 10.80 18.62
CA SER A 138 -3.54 10.90 19.31
C SER A 138 -4.20 9.51 19.45
N TYR A 139 -4.12 8.68 18.41
CA TYR A 139 -4.62 7.32 18.47
C TYR A 139 -3.87 6.46 19.50
N LEU A 140 -2.53 6.52 19.49
CA LEU A 140 -1.69 5.78 20.43
C LEU A 140 -1.91 6.19 21.89
N GLN A 141 -2.17 7.49 22.14
CA GLN A 141 -2.61 7.97 23.44
C GLN A 141 -3.98 7.39 23.83
N SER A 142 -4.95 7.40 22.89
CA SER A 142 -6.32 6.92 23.15
C SER A 142 -6.39 5.43 23.51
N VAL A 143 -5.45 4.63 23.01
CA VAL A 143 -5.34 3.19 23.32
C VAL A 143 -4.33 2.90 24.44
N GLY A 144 -3.75 3.94 25.05
CA GLY A 144 -2.90 3.84 26.24
C GLY A 144 -1.49 3.28 26.00
N VAL A 145 -0.96 3.38 24.78
CA VAL A 145 0.39 2.88 24.44
C VAL A 145 1.41 3.98 24.18
N ALA A 146 1.00 5.25 24.21
CA ALA A 146 1.87 6.42 24.12
C ALA A 146 1.55 7.46 25.21
N SER A 147 2.57 8.17 25.67
CA SER A 147 2.42 9.32 26.57
C SER A 147 1.80 10.51 25.84
N ALA A 148 1.11 11.37 26.61
CA ALA A 148 0.67 12.69 26.14
C ALA A 148 1.81 13.73 26.15
N ASP A 149 2.94 13.41 26.79
CA ASP A 149 4.15 14.22 26.72
C ASP A 149 4.89 13.95 25.41
N TYR A 150 5.14 15.01 24.64
CA TYR A 150 5.81 14.90 23.34
C TYR A 150 7.25 14.38 23.45
N VAL A 151 7.98 14.80 24.48
CA VAL A 151 9.38 14.40 24.68
C VAL A 151 9.43 12.90 24.97
N GLU A 152 8.54 12.41 25.85
CA GLU A 152 8.44 10.98 26.13
C GLU A 152 8.05 10.17 24.88
N PHE A 153 7.06 10.64 24.11
CA PHE A 153 6.64 9.94 22.89
C PHE A 153 7.71 9.94 21.80
N ARG A 154 8.42 11.06 21.65
CA ARG A 154 9.56 11.19 20.74
C ARG A 154 10.69 10.21 21.10
N GLU A 155 11.03 10.09 22.38
CA GLU A 155 12.01 9.10 22.84
C GLU A 155 11.51 7.66 22.66
N GLN A 156 10.20 7.42 22.82
CA GLN A 156 9.59 6.12 22.53
C GLN A 156 9.73 5.74 21.04
N LEU A 157 9.43 6.68 20.12
CA LEU A 157 9.63 6.48 18.69
C LEU A 157 11.11 6.29 18.33
N HIS A 158 11.98 7.11 18.92
CA HIS A 158 13.43 6.98 18.72
C HIS A 158 13.91 5.60 19.15
N THR A 159 13.50 5.15 20.34
CA THR A 159 13.82 3.82 20.86
C THR A 159 13.28 2.70 19.96
N ALA A 160 12.02 2.80 19.52
CA ALA A 160 11.40 1.77 18.69
C ALA A 160 12.12 1.57 17.35
N TRP A 161 12.60 2.65 16.72
CA TRP A 161 13.17 2.63 15.38
C TRP A 161 14.70 2.55 15.35
N PHE A 162 15.38 3.22 16.26
CA PHE A 162 16.82 3.47 16.19
C PHE A 162 17.65 2.70 17.21
N SER A 163 17.03 1.96 18.13
CA SER A 163 17.77 1.05 19.02
C SER A 163 18.58 0.04 18.21
N ILE A 164 19.86 -0.07 18.54
CA ILE A 164 20.78 -0.94 17.81
C ILE A 164 20.78 -2.32 18.46
N PHE A 165 20.72 -3.34 17.61
CA PHE A 165 20.80 -4.74 18.01
C PHE A 165 21.70 -5.53 17.06
N ALA A 166 21.99 -6.78 17.44
CA ALA A 166 22.67 -7.75 16.59
C ALA A 166 21.64 -8.72 15.99
N ARG A 167 21.71 -8.97 14.68
CA ARG A 167 20.93 -10.05 14.04
C ARG A 167 21.59 -11.42 14.23
N ASN A 168 22.92 -11.44 14.20
CA ASN A 168 23.76 -12.59 14.51
C ASN A 168 24.69 -12.25 15.67
N PHE A 169 25.94 -11.89 15.37
CA PHE A 169 26.99 -11.66 16.36
C PHE A 169 27.39 -10.19 16.48
N VAL A 170 27.18 -9.40 15.41
CA VAL A 170 27.64 -8.02 15.33
C VAL A 170 26.47 -7.06 15.57
N THR A 171 26.68 -6.13 16.49
CA THR A 171 25.74 -5.05 16.79
C THR A 171 25.86 -3.97 15.71
N GLY A 172 24.88 -3.91 14.82
CA GLY A 172 24.88 -2.96 13.71
C GLY A 172 23.55 -2.83 12.97
N SER A 173 22.48 -3.45 13.47
CA SER A 173 21.15 -3.38 12.89
C SER A 173 20.25 -2.46 13.70
N SER A 174 19.31 -1.80 13.04
CA SER A 174 18.19 -1.11 13.66
C SER A 174 16.96 -1.22 12.75
N GLY A 175 15.76 -1.06 13.31
CA GLY A 175 14.53 -1.10 12.52
C GLY A 175 14.52 -0.06 11.41
N PHE A 176 15.04 1.14 11.69
CA PHE A 176 15.14 2.20 10.70
C PHE A 176 16.12 1.83 9.57
N LYS A 177 17.30 1.27 9.91
CA LYS A 177 18.28 0.84 8.92
C LYS A 177 17.69 -0.21 7.97
N ALA A 178 17.08 -1.26 8.51
CA ALA A 178 16.50 -2.32 7.71
C ALA A 178 15.39 -1.82 6.77
N THR A 179 14.46 -1.01 7.28
CA THR A 179 13.31 -0.53 6.51
C THR A 179 13.67 0.57 5.51
N PHE A 180 14.32 1.65 5.98
CA PHE A 180 14.49 2.90 5.22
C PHE A 180 15.86 3.05 4.56
N VAL A 181 16.92 2.42 5.06
CA VAL A 181 18.27 2.49 4.46
C VAL A 181 18.51 1.33 3.50
N GLY A 182 17.97 0.17 3.86
CA GLY A 182 18.27 -1.13 3.27
C GLY A 182 19.35 -1.85 4.06
N GLU A 183 19.17 -3.15 4.26
CA GLU A 183 20.10 -3.99 5.00
C GLU A 183 20.18 -5.37 4.36
N PHE A 184 21.39 -5.93 4.29
CA PHE A 184 21.62 -7.30 3.87
C PHE A 184 22.36 -8.07 4.95
N LEU A 185 22.18 -9.39 4.94
CA LEU A 185 22.94 -10.32 5.75
C LEU A 185 23.48 -11.41 4.83
N ASP A 186 24.81 -11.53 4.80
CA ASP A 186 25.55 -12.42 3.92
C ASP A 186 25.24 -12.15 2.43
N GLN A 187 24.46 -13.03 1.78
CA GLN A 187 24.06 -12.89 0.38
C GLN A 187 22.61 -12.43 0.18
N LYS A 188 21.87 -12.22 1.27
CA LYS A 188 20.43 -11.95 1.22
C LYS A 188 20.12 -10.53 1.67
N VAL A 189 19.36 -9.80 0.86
CA VAL A 189 18.72 -8.55 1.30
C VAL A 189 17.60 -8.89 2.28
N ILE A 190 17.68 -8.34 3.48
CA ILE A 190 16.71 -8.56 4.57
C ILE A 190 15.81 -7.35 4.80
N GLY A 191 16.22 -6.18 4.30
CA GLY A 191 15.44 -4.95 4.32
C GLY A 191 15.89 -4.04 3.18
N LEU A 192 14.95 -3.21 2.72
CA LEU A 192 15.03 -2.16 1.70
C LEU A 192 13.61 -2.08 1.13
N THR A 193 12.71 -1.57 1.97
CA THR A 193 11.26 -1.70 1.81
C THR A 193 10.57 -0.34 1.62
N ASN A 194 11.37 0.73 1.57
CA ASN A 194 10.93 2.08 1.31
C ASN A 194 11.24 2.51 -0.14
N TRP A 195 10.22 3.01 -0.85
CA TRP A 195 10.34 3.36 -2.27
C TRP A 195 11.27 4.55 -2.53
N ILE A 196 11.34 5.51 -1.61
CA ILE A 196 12.20 6.69 -1.76
C ILE A 196 13.65 6.24 -1.84
N ARG A 197 14.07 5.37 -0.89
CA ARG A 197 15.42 4.80 -0.90
C ARG A 197 15.67 3.91 -2.12
N PHE A 198 14.70 3.06 -2.48
CA PHE A 198 14.82 2.21 -3.66
C PHE A 198 15.11 3.04 -4.91
N ALA A 199 14.33 4.10 -5.14
CA ALA A 199 14.49 4.97 -6.29
C ALA A 199 15.82 5.76 -6.28
N GLN A 200 16.30 6.18 -5.10
CA GLN A 200 17.62 6.80 -4.98
C GLN A 200 18.75 5.86 -5.41
N LEU A 201 18.68 4.60 -4.96
CA LEU A 201 19.65 3.58 -5.33
C LEU A 201 19.56 3.26 -6.82
N GLU A 202 18.36 3.14 -7.37
CA GLU A 202 18.17 2.80 -8.78
C GLU A 202 18.78 3.87 -9.70
N LYS A 203 18.63 5.16 -9.35
CA LYS A 203 19.23 6.28 -10.10
C LYS A 203 20.76 6.24 -10.16
N VAL A 204 21.41 5.59 -9.19
CA VAL A 204 22.87 5.45 -9.13
C VAL A 204 23.34 4.02 -9.43
N ASN A 205 22.47 3.18 -10.01
CA ASN A 205 22.72 1.75 -10.25
C ASN A 205 23.09 0.95 -9.00
N GLY A 206 22.62 1.39 -7.82
CA GLY A 206 22.79 0.69 -6.54
C GLY A 206 21.74 -0.40 -6.31
N VAL A 207 20.70 -0.48 -7.16
CA VAL A 207 19.82 -1.64 -7.25
C VAL A 207 19.56 -1.98 -8.71
N ASN A 208 19.37 -3.27 -8.99
CA ASN A 208 18.92 -3.77 -10.27
C ASN A 208 17.55 -4.46 -10.12
N TYR A 209 16.49 -3.86 -10.65
CA TYR A 209 15.14 -4.40 -10.59
C TYR A 209 14.96 -5.53 -11.61
N HIS A 210 14.51 -6.72 -11.19
CA HIS A 210 14.40 -7.90 -12.07
C HIS A 210 12.96 -8.24 -12.50
N GLY A 211 11.96 -7.52 -11.95
CA GLY A 211 10.54 -7.76 -12.23
C GLY A 211 9.67 -7.87 -10.97
N TRP A 212 8.35 -7.97 -11.17
CA TRP A 212 7.36 -8.03 -10.09
C TRP A 212 6.73 -9.42 -9.93
N PHE A 213 6.28 -9.76 -8.72
CA PHE A 213 5.47 -10.97 -8.45
C PHE A 213 3.99 -10.66 -8.37
N ALA A 214 3.65 -9.58 -7.65
CA ALA A 214 2.30 -9.04 -7.55
C ALA A 214 2.39 -7.52 -7.38
N ARG A 215 1.36 -6.79 -7.83
CA ARG A 215 1.33 -5.33 -7.76
C ARG A 215 -0.10 -4.83 -7.60
N GLN A 216 -0.23 -3.68 -6.95
CA GLN A 216 -1.44 -2.87 -6.93
C GLN A 216 -1.02 -1.48 -7.42
N PHE A 217 -1.58 -1.06 -8.56
CA PHE A 217 -1.13 0.13 -9.28
C PHE A 217 -1.07 1.35 -8.36
N ASP A 218 0.08 2.05 -8.35
CA ASP A 218 0.38 3.21 -7.49
C ASP A 218 0.22 3.02 -5.98
N VAL A 219 0.06 1.78 -5.50
CA VAL A 219 -0.11 1.47 -4.06
C VAL A 219 1.05 0.65 -3.52
N GLN A 220 1.33 -0.51 -4.11
CA GLN A 220 2.41 -1.37 -3.66
C GLN A 220 2.86 -2.36 -4.74
N VAL A 221 4.07 -2.88 -4.58
CA VAL A 221 4.64 -3.88 -5.45
C VAL A 221 5.44 -4.90 -4.66
N SER A 222 5.22 -6.18 -4.96
CA SER A 222 6.10 -7.29 -4.59
C SER A 222 7.04 -7.53 -5.76
N LEU A 223 8.36 -7.55 -5.51
CA LEU A 223 9.38 -7.58 -6.56
C LEU A 223 10.61 -8.41 -6.21
N GLN A 224 11.41 -8.69 -7.24
CA GLN A 224 12.76 -9.23 -7.17
C GLN A 224 13.76 -8.16 -7.60
N PHE A 225 14.90 -8.08 -6.92
CA PHE A 225 15.99 -7.17 -7.30
C PHE A 225 17.35 -7.60 -6.73
N GLY A 226 18.42 -7.12 -7.34
CA GLY A 226 19.78 -7.11 -6.82
C GLY A 226 20.10 -5.82 -6.10
N LEU A 227 20.68 -5.89 -4.90
CA LEU A 227 21.34 -4.76 -4.27
C LEU A 227 22.80 -4.75 -4.71
N GLU A 228 23.18 -3.74 -5.48
CA GLU A 228 24.48 -3.63 -6.13
C GLU A 228 25.47 -2.89 -5.23
N LEU A 229 26.52 -3.60 -4.82
CA LEU A 229 27.57 -3.10 -3.93
C LEU A 229 28.94 -3.37 -4.55
N ASP A 230 29.97 -2.65 -4.09
CA ASP A 230 31.36 -2.87 -4.52
C ASP A 230 31.84 -4.33 -4.29
N GLU A 231 31.25 -4.99 -3.28
CA GLU A 231 31.55 -6.37 -2.88
C GLU A 231 30.80 -7.42 -3.71
N GLY A 232 29.90 -6.99 -4.59
CA GLY A 232 29.02 -7.82 -5.42
C GLY A 232 27.54 -7.75 -5.02
N GLU A 233 26.70 -8.25 -5.92
CA GLU A 233 25.24 -8.23 -5.81
C GLU A 233 24.72 -9.06 -4.63
N LYS A 234 23.79 -8.47 -3.87
CA LYS A 234 23.03 -9.15 -2.81
C LYS A 234 21.60 -9.37 -3.25
N GLN A 235 21.06 -10.55 -2.95
CA GLN A 235 19.84 -11.03 -3.57
C GLN A 235 18.60 -10.70 -2.73
N ALA A 236 17.64 -9.97 -3.32
CA ALA A 236 16.29 -9.86 -2.82
C ALA A 236 15.37 -10.77 -3.64
N MET A 237 15.27 -12.05 -3.24
CA MET A 237 14.40 -13.02 -3.91
C MET A 237 12.93 -12.60 -3.93
N GLN A 238 12.50 -11.91 -2.88
CA GLN A 238 11.21 -11.25 -2.81
C GLN A 238 11.28 -10.13 -1.76
N SER A 239 10.90 -8.93 -2.17
CA SER A 239 10.72 -7.75 -1.32
C SER A 239 9.43 -7.05 -1.68
N ASN A 240 9.02 -6.08 -0.88
CA ASN A 240 7.80 -5.31 -1.11
C ASN A 240 8.04 -3.82 -0.82
N LEU A 241 7.43 -2.96 -1.63
CA LEU A 241 7.45 -1.51 -1.47
C LEU A 241 6.02 -1.00 -1.43
N LEU A 242 5.74 -0.06 -0.52
CA LEU A 242 4.64 0.88 -0.71
C LEU A 242 5.08 1.89 -1.77
N LEU A 243 4.16 2.40 -2.57
CA LEU A 243 4.44 3.37 -3.62
C LEU A 243 3.77 4.70 -3.26
N SER A 244 4.46 5.80 -3.59
CA SER A 244 3.91 7.16 -3.53
C SER A 244 3.48 7.63 -2.12
N THR A 245 3.85 6.92 -1.06
CA THR A 245 3.61 7.26 0.34
C THR A 245 4.62 8.28 0.86
N SER A 246 4.22 9.12 1.83
CA SER A 246 5.15 10.04 2.49
C SER A 246 6.05 9.32 3.52
N PRO A 247 7.23 9.90 3.85
CA PRO A 247 8.09 9.41 4.93
C PRO A 247 7.37 9.21 6.27
N GLU A 248 6.56 10.19 6.66
CA GLU A 248 5.84 10.23 7.92
C GLU A 248 4.73 9.19 7.99
N PHE A 249 4.07 8.89 6.86
CA PHE A 249 3.06 7.84 6.82
C PHE A 249 3.67 6.47 7.09
N GLU A 250 4.69 6.06 6.33
CA GLU A 250 5.33 4.75 6.55
C GLU A 250 5.92 4.66 7.95
N PHE A 251 6.65 5.69 8.39
CA PHE A 251 7.27 5.73 9.72
C PHE A 251 6.23 5.58 10.85
N MET A 252 5.11 6.30 10.76
CA MET A 252 4.09 6.27 11.81
C MET A 252 3.18 5.06 11.72
N ALA A 253 2.79 4.61 10.53
CA ALA A 253 1.91 3.46 10.37
C ALA A 253 2.57 2.16 10.89
N TYR A 254 3.85 1.95 10.58
CA TYR A 254 4.61 0.83 11.14
C TYR A 254 4.83 0.96 12.65
N ALA A 255 5.11 2.18 13.15
CA ALA A 255 5.22 2.41 14.60
C ALA A 255 3.90 2.10 15.33
N VAL A 256 2.76 2.49 14.76
CA VAL A 256 1.45 2.22 15.34
C VAL A 256 1.23 0.71 15.49
N CYS A 257 1.55 -0.09 14.46
CA CYS A 257 1.49 -1.55 14.54
C CYS A 257 2.38 -2.11 15.65
N ALA A 258 3.66 -1.70 15.69
CA ALA A 258 4.62 -2.17 16.67
C ALA A 258 4.21 -1.85 18.12
N LEU A 259 3.76 -0.62 18.37
CA LEU A 259 3.43 -0.11 19.70
C LEU A 259 2.10 -0.68 20.21
N THR A 260 1.13 -0.92 19.33
CA THR A 260 -0.12 -1.63 19.67
C THR A 260 0.06 -3.15 19.81
N GLY A 261 1.24 -3.68 19.44
CA GLY A 261 1.60 -5.09 19.61
C GLY A 261 1.17 -6.00 18.47
N TYR A 262 0.83 -5.43 17.31
CA TYR A 262 0.48 -6.18 16.10
C TYR A 262 1.71 -6.36 15.21
N SER A 263 2.05 -7.61 14.90
CA SER A 263 3.06 -7.93 13.89
C SER A 263 2.55 -7.80 12.45
N ALA A 264 1.23 -7.70 12.28
CA ALA A 264 0.56 -7.50 11.00
C ALA A 264 -0.69 -6.64 11.20
N CYS A 265 -0.81 -5.53 10.45
CA CYS A 265 -1.99 -4.67 10.45
C CYS A 265 -2.54 -4.51 9.03
N SER A 266 -3.84 -4.78 8.86
CA SER A 266 -4.52 -4.50 7.59
C SER A 266 -4.95 -3.04 7.49
N LEU A 267 -4.86 -2.45 6.30
CA LEU A 267 -5.46 -1.18 5.95
C LEU A 267 -5.85 -1.16 4.47
N THR A 268 -6.61 -0.15 4.07
CA THR A 268 -6.95 0.08 2.67
C THR A 268 -6.29 1.36 2.16
N ILE A 269 -5.56 1.27 1.05
CA ILE A 269 -4.99 2.43 0.34
C ILE A 269 -5.58 2.46 -1.07
N ALA A 270 -6.27 3.54 -1.43
CA ALA A 270 -6.92 3.68 -2.74
C ALA A 270 -7.80 2.47 -3.14
N GLY A 271 -8.50 1.87 -2.15
CA GLY A 271 -9.34 0.68 -2.36
C GLY A 271 -8.64 -0.67 -2.27
N ASN A 272 -7.31 -0.67 -2.22
CA ASN A 272 -6.51 -1.88 -2.18
C ASN A 272 -6.16 -2.29 -0.75
N GLU A 273 -6.35 -3.57 -0.42
CA GLU A 273 -5.89 -4.11 0.87
C GLU A 273 -4.37 -4.20 0.89
N VAL A 274 -3.81 -3.59 1.93
CA VAL A 274 -2.40 -3.61 2.29
C VAL A 274 -2.30 -4.25 3.67
N ILE A 275 -1.31 -5.11 3.89
CA ILE A 275 -0.93 -5.60 5.22
C ILE A 275 0.44 -5.02 5.55
N LEU A 276 0.53 -4.24 6.63
CA LEU A 276 1.80 -3.75 7.17
C LEU A 276 2.34 -4.80 8.13
N ASN A 277 3.44 -5.44 7.75
CA ASN A 277 4.14 -6.40 8.59
C ASN A 277 5.25 -5.67 9.36
N VAL A 278 5.34 -5.95 10.65
CA VAL A 278 6.37 -5.39 11.52
C VAL A 278 6.98 -6.50 12.36
N ASP A 279 8.20 -6.89 11.98
CA ASP A 279 8.99 -7.79 12.78
C ASP A 279 9.63 -7.01 13.93
N THR A 280 9.65 -7.62 15.12
CA THR A 280 10.22 -7.00 16.32
C THR A 280 11.25 -7.90 16.97
N VAL A 281 12.16 -7.30 17.72
CA VAL A 281 13.17 -8.00 18.53
C VAL A 281 13.16 -7.43 19.95
N ILE A 282 13.52 -8.25 20.92
CA ILE A 282 13.71 -7.81 22.31
C ILE A 282 15.18 -7.49 22.52
N VAL A 283 15.46 -6.27 22.97
CA VAL A 283 16.81 -5.82 23.31
C VAL A 283 16.92 -5.67 24.83
N ASP A 284 17.94 -6.28 25.41
CA ASP A 284 18.16 -6.27 26.86
C ASP A 284 18.26 -4.83 27.40
N GLY A 285 17.50 -4.54 28.46
CA GLY A 285 17.44 -3.22 29.09
C GLY A 285 16.66 -2.15 28.32
N ILE A 286 16.20 -2.44 27.10
CA ILE A 286 15.41 -1.52 26.26
C ILE A 286 13.97 -2.04 26.07
N GLY A 287 13.82 -3.31 25.75
CA GLY A 287 12.52 -3.94 25.47
C GLY A 287 12.29 -4.20 23.99
N ARG A 288 11.01 -4.19 23.57
CA ARG A 288 10.60 -4.54 22.21
C ARG A 288 10.85 -3.37 21.25
N VAL A 289 11.61 -3.61 20.20
CA VAL A 289 11.94 -2.63 19.15
C VAL A 289 11.67 -3.21 17.77
N ILE A 290 11.54 -2.35 16.77
CA ILE A 290 11.31 -2.74 15.38
C ILE A 290 12.59 -3.35 14.82
N SER A 291 12.47 -4.51 14.17
CA SER A 291 13.56 -5.19 13.48
C SER A 291 13.57 -4.88 11.99
N VAL A 292 12.40 -4.95 11.34
CA VAL A 292 12.15 -4.54 9.96
C VAL A 292 10.64 -4.38 9.76
N ALA A 293 10.23 -3.51 8.86
CA ALA A 293 8.83 -3.32 8.50
C ALA A 293 8.66 -3.28 6.98
N TYR A 294 7.56 -3.85 6.48
CA TYR A 294 7.30 -3.94 5.04
C TYR A 294 5.83 -4.20 4.75
N PRO A 295 5.31 -3.74 3.60
CA PRO A 295 3.95 -4.06 3.20
C PRO A 295 3.89 -5.46 2.57
N THR A 296 2.71 -6.06 2.53
CA THR A 296 2.38 -7.18 1.64
C THR A 296 0.99 -6.99 1.08
N ILE A 297 0.75 -7.60 -0.08
CA ILE A 297 -0.58 -7.67 -0.67
C ILE A 297 -1.45 -8.62 0.17
N GLY A 298 -2.64 -8.16 0.57
CA GLY A 298 -3.59 -8.93 1.37
C GLY A 298 -4.09 -10.20 0.67
N SER A 299 -4.46 -11.21 1.47
CA SER A 299 -4.98 -12.49 0.95
C SER A 299 -6.45 -12.34 0.54
N VAL A 300 -6.72 -12.43 -0.76
CA VAL A 300 -8.09 -12.43 -1.27
C VAL A 300 -8.79 -13.74 -0.87
N SER A 301 -9.69 -13.68 0.12
CA SER A 301 -10.67 -14.75 0.32
C SER A 301 -11.76 -14.64 -0.75
N VAL A 302 -11.45 -15.08 -1.98
CA VAL A 302 -12.43 -15.15 -3.06
C VAL A 302 -13.39 -16.31 -2.76
N THR A 303 -14.62 -15.99 -2.37
CA THR A 303 -15.72 -16.96 -2.49
C THR A 303 -16.17 -16.94 -3.95
N THR A 304 -15.51 -17.72 -4.81
CA THR A 304 -16.00 -17.90 -6.19
C THR A 304 -17.26 -18.76 -6.15
N THR A 305 -18.42 -18.17 -6.47
CA THR A 305 -19.61 -18.92 -6.85
C THR A 305 -19.35 -19.62 -8.19
N LYS A 306 -19.52 -20.94 -8.23
CA LYS A 306 -19.40 -21.73 -9.46
C LYS A 306 -20.41 -21.25 -10.51
N LYS A 307 -19.92 -21.03 -11.73
CA LYS A 307 -20.71 -20.80 -12.95
C LYS A 307 -21.69 -21.97 -13.18
N PRO A 308 -23.00 -21.73 -13.41
CA PRO A 308 -23.95 -22.76 -13.82
C PRO A 308 -23.61 -23.29 -15.22
N THR A 309 -23.65 -24.61 -15.39
CA THR A 309 -23.21 -25.33 -16.61
C THR A 309 -24.32 -25.61 -17.62
N THR A 310 -25.45 -24.90 -17.57
CA THR A 310 -26.58 -25.13 -18.48
C THR A 310 -27.01 -23.83 -19.17
N ILE A 311 -26.96 -23.83 -20.51
CA ILE A 311 -27.51 -22.76 -21.36
C ILE A 311 -29.03 -22.81 -21.20
N PRO A 312 -29.68 -21.75 -20.65
CA PRO A 312 -31.13 -21.70 -20.55
C PRO A 312 -31.76 -21.60 -21.95
N PRO A 313 -33.03 -22.01 -22.13
CA PRO A 313 -33.77 -21.76 -23.36
C PRO A 313 -33.78 -20.27 -23.71
N ILE A 314 -33.77 -19.94 -25.01
CA ILE A 314 -33.94 -18.56 -25.50
C ILE A 314 -35.33 -18.08 -25.07
N ASP A 315 -35.38 -17.14 -24.13
CA ASP A 315 -36.60 -16.45 -23.71
C ASP A 315 -37.00 -15.45 -24.82
N SER A 316 -38.04 -15.79 -25.58
CA SER A 316 -38.53 -14.97 -26.70
C SER A 316 -39.02 -13.59 -26.26
N GLU A 317 -39.50 -13.45 -25.02
CA GLU A 317 -39.93 -12.15 -24.48
C GLU A 317 -38.71 -11.28 -24.17
N PHE A 318 -37.66 -11.88 -23.62
CA PHE A 318 -36.38 -11.19 -23.42
C PHE A 318 -35.72 -10.79 -24.74
N GLN A 319 -35.76 -11.66 -25.76
CA GLN A 319 -35.22 -11.33 -27.08
C GLN A 319 -35.96 -10.14 -27.71
N ALA A 320 -37.29 -10.12 -27.64
CA ALA A 320 -38.09 -9.01 -28.15
C ALA A 320 -37.80 -7.67 -27.44
N LEU A 321 -37.51 -7.71 -26.13
CA LEU A 321 -37.04 -6.54 -25.39
C LEU A 321 -35.71 -6.03 -25.95
N VAL A 322 -34.71 -6.91 -26.10
CA VAL A 322 -33.37 -6.54 -26.58
C VAL A 322 -33.44 -5.96 -27.99
N ASP A 323 -34.26 -6.54 -28.86
CA ASP A 323 -34.48 -6.05 -30.22
C ASP A 323 -35.09 -4.64 -30.21
N SER A 324 -36.11 -4.41 -29.36
CA SER A 324 -36.74 -3.09 -29.19
C SER A 324 -35.78 -2.05 -28.61
N MET A 325 -34.95 -2.43 -27.63
CA MET A 325 -33.88 -1.57 -27.10
C MET A 325 -32.91 -1.18 -28.21
N ARG A 326 -32.50 -2.13 -29.06
CA ARG A 326 -31.58 -1.89 -30.17
C ARG A 326 -32.18 -0.97 -31.25
N GLU A 327 -33.46 -1.16 -31.55
CA GLU A 327 -34.18 -0.32 -32.51
C GLU A 327 -34.26 1.12 -32.02
N GLN A 328 -34.62 1.32 -30.74
CA GLN A 328 -34.86 2.63 -30.11
C GLN A 328 -33.62 3.27 -29.47
N ASP A 329 -32.45 2.66 -29.60
CA ASP A 329 -31.17 3.28 -29.22
C ASP A 329 -30.82 4.39 -30.23
N GLU A 330 -31.12 5.64 -29.88
CA GLU A 330 -30.83 6.84 -30.69
C GLU A 330 -29.36 7.26 -30.60
N ASP A 331 -28.67 6.87 -29.52
CA ASP A 331 -27.26 7.21 -29.26
C ASP A 331 -26.28 6.24 -29.94
N LYS A 332 -26.77 5.14 -30.55
CA LYS A 332 -25.91 4.16 -31.22
C LYS A 332 -25.09 4.79 -32.36
N PRO A 333 -23.77 4.55 -32.44
CA PRO A 333 -22.95 5.07 -33.52
C PRO A 333 -23.33 4.40 -34.84
N THR A 334 -23.40 5.19 -35.89
CA THR A 334 -23.59 4.69 -37.26
C THR A 334 -22.28 4.14 -37.82
N SER A 335 -22.37 3.34 -38.88
CA SER A 335 -21.20 2.81 -39.61
C SER A 335 -20.32 3.89 -40.25
N SER A 336 -20.80 5.14 -40.33
CA SER A 336 -20.00 6.30 -40.75
C SER A 336 -19.20 6.94 -39.63
N GLN A 337 -19.59 6.74 -38.36
CA GLN A 337 -18.96 7.38 -37.20
C GLN A 337 -17.85 6.53 -36.57
N TYR A 338 -17.68 5.27 -36.99
CA TYR A 338 -16.50 4.48 -36.65
C TYR A 338 -16.18 3.47 -37.75
N LYS A 339 -14.90 3.14 -37.89
CA LYS A 339 -14.40 2.18 -38.88
C LYS A 339 -13.61 1.07 -38.21
N LEU A 340 -14.05 -0.15 -38.44
CA LEU A 340 -13.35 -1.34 -37.98
C LEU A 340 -12.41 -1.88 -39.05
N ASN A 341 -11.20 -2.20 -38.63
CA ASN A 341 -10.25 -2.98 -39.39
C ASN A 341 -10.10 -4.35 -38.71
N TRP A 342 -10.80 -5.34 -39.25
CA TRP A 342 -10.84 -6.70 -38.70
C TRP A 342 -9.50 -7.46 -38.84
N GLY A 343 -8.54 -6.93 -39.60
CA GLY A 343 -7.28 -7.59 -39.86
C GLY A 343 -7.46 -8.97 -40.52
N SER A 344 -6.50 -9.86 -40.28
CA SER A 344 -6.54 -11.24 -40.77
C SER A 344 -7.15 -12.18 -39.73
N LYS A 345 -7.89 -13.18 -40.21
CA LYS A 345 -8.40 -14.26 -39.36
C LYS A 345 -7.23 -14.94 -38.62
N ILE A 346 -7.34 -15.04 -37.30
CA ILE A 346 -6.35 -15.71 -36.46
C ILE A 346 -6.49 -17.24 -36.59
N SER A 347 -5.38 -17.93 -36.86
CA SER A 347 -5.25 -19.40 -36.79
C SER A 347 -3.85 -19.80 -36.31
N GLY A 348 -3.75 -20.72 -35.34
CA GLY A 348 -2.47 -21.21 -34.81
C GLY A 348 -1.84 -20.24 -33.79
N ASN A 349 -0.52 -20.01 -33.89
CA ASN A 349 0.24 -19.02 -33.11
C ASN A 349 0.17 -17.66 -33.82
N PRO A 350 -0.74 -16.75 -33.42
CA PRO A 350 -0.93 -15.50 -34.14
C PRO A 350 0.22 -14.53 -33.86
N LYS A 351 0.65 -13.83 -34.90
CA LYS A 351 1.47 -12.62 -34.77
C LYS A 351 0.54 -11.40 -34.71
N PRO A 352 0.82 -10.39 -33.86
CA PRO A 352 0.09 -9.13 -33.87
C PRO A 352 0.10 -8.50 -35.26
N THR A 353 -1.03 -7.94 -35.70
CA THR A 353 -1.19 -7.41 -37.06
C THR A 353 -0.72 -5.96 -37.23
N ASP A 354 -0.04 -5.37 -36.24
CA ASP A 354 0.42 -3.97 -36.19
C ASP A 354 -0.63 -2.90 -36.59
N GLN A 355 -1.91 -3.28 -36.63
CA GLN A 355 -3.02 -2.44 -37.07
C GLN A 355 -4.07 -2.34 -35.97
N ASN A 356 -4.57 -1.12 -35.75
CA ASN A 356 -5.63 -0.86 -34.79
C ASN A 356 -6.97 -1.40 -35.31
N LEU A 357 -7.71 -2.11 -34.44
CA LEU A 357 -9.07 -2.58 -34.73
C LEU A 357 -10.02 -1.40 -35.01
N LEU A 358 -9.98 -0.36 -34.18
CA LEU A 358 -10.64 0.91 -34.47
C LEU A 358 -9.68 1.77 -35.29
N SER A 359 -9.86 1.72 -36.61
CA SER A 359 -9.06 2.50 -37.56
C SER A 359 -9.44 3.97 -37.58
N ASN A 360 -10.68 4.30 -37.21
CA ASN A 360 -11.18 5.65 -37.08
C ASN A 360 -12.43 5.67 -36.20
N VAL A 361 -12.59 6.73 -35.40
CA VAL A 361 -13.79 7.05 -34.63
C VAL A 361 -14.02 8.56 -34.77
N ASP A 362 -15.27 8.96 -34.97
CA ASP A 362 -15.69 10.35 -34.89
C ASP A 362 -15.74 10.76 -33.41
N GLU A 363 -14.71 11.49 -32.96
CA GLU A 363 -14.58 11.89 -31.55
C GLU A 363 -15.69 12.85 -31.09
N SER A 364 -16.47 13.43 -32.00
CA SER A 364 -17.64 14.24 -31.62
C SER A 364 -18.69 13.40 -30.87
N LEU A 365 -18.72 12.08 -31.07
CA LEU A 365 -19.52 11.14 -30.27
C LEU A 365 -19.28 11.32 -28.78
N PHE A 366 -18.02 11.51 -28.36
CA PHE A 366 -17.66 11.61 -26.95
C PHE A 366 -18.10 12.91 -26.28
N THR A 367 -18.67 13.84 -27.06
CA THR A 367 -19.25 15.09 -26.54
C THR A 367 -20.76 15.00 -26.34
N THR A 368 -21.44 13.98 -26.87
CA THR A 368 -22.88 13.82 -26.63
C THR A 368 -23.12 13.40 -25.17
N PRO A 369 -24.29 13.73 -24.57
CA PRO A 369 -24.51 13.52 -23.14
C PRO A 369 -24.26 12.08 -22.67
N VAL A 370 -24.70 11.07 -23.43
CA VAL A 370 -24.60 9.65 -23.07
C VAL A 370 -23.15 9.17 -23.05
N TYR A 371 -22.36 9.49 -24.09
CA TYR A 371 -20.94 9.13 -24.13
C TYR A 371 -20.10 9.99 -23.22
N ALA A 372 -20.40 11.28 -23.06
CA ALA A 372 -19.68 12.16 -22.14
C ALA A 372 -19.85 11.70 -20.69
N ALA A 373 -21.05 11.25 -20.30
CA ALA A 373 -21.31 10.67 -18.99
C ALA A 373 -20.47 9.40 -18.77
N LEU A 374 -20.40 8.50 -19.77
CA LEU A 374 -19.56 7.31 -19.70
C LEU A 374 -18.06 7.64 -19.71
N LYS A 375 -17.64 8.61 -20.52
CA LYS A 375 -16.24 9.05 -20.60
C LYS A 375 -15.77 9.59 -19.25
N LYS A 376 -16.62 10.29 -18.50
CA LYS A 376 -16.30 10.71 -17.12
C LYS A 376 -15.96 9.52 -16.21
N VAL A 377 -16.60 8.36 -16.39
CA VAL A 377 -16.28 7.15 -15.61
C VAL A 377 -14.85 6.69 -15.94
N TYR A 378 -14.48 6.69 -17.22
CA TYR A 378 -13.13 6.31 -17.66
C TYR A 378 -12.07 7.33 -17.27
N ASP A 379 -12.30 8.61 -17.53
CA ASP A 379 -11.35 9.70 -17.27
C ASP A 379 -11.04 9.85 -15.77
N ASN A 380 -11.97 9.45 -14.90
CA ASN A 380 -11.80 9.49 -13.45
C ASN A 380 -11.41 8.12 -12.87
N ASN A 381 -11.04 7.14 -13.71
CA ASN A 381 -10.67 5.79 -13.30
C ASN A 381 -11.65 5.18 -12.28
N ILE A 382 -12.95 5.42 -12.49
CA ILE A 382 -14.00 4.99 -11.56
C ILE A 382 -14.08 3.47 -11.53
N LEU A 383 -13.81 2.80 -12.65
CA LEU A 383 -13.79 1.36 -12.74
C LEU A 383 -12.37 0.91 -13.05
N ASN A 384 -11.87 -0.01 -12.24
CA ASN A 384 -10.57 -0.63 -12.40
C ASN A 384 -10.69 -1.84 -13.33
N PRO A 385 -10.05 -1.82 -14.52
CA PRO A 385 -10.12 -2.94 -15.45
C PRO A 385 -9.32 -4.16 -14.97
N GLU A 386 -8.49 -4.03 -13.92
CA GLU A 386 -7.75 -5.16 -13.35
C GLU A 386 -8.64 -6.01 -12.45
N VAL A 387 -9.05 -7.17 -12.96
CA VAL A 387 -9.93 -8.14 -12.27
C VAL A 387 -9.35 -8.67 -10.94
N CYS A 388 -8.06 -8.45 -10.70
CA CYS A 388 -7.35 -8.86 -9.49
C CYS A 388 -7.28 -7.77 -8.40
N LEU A 389 -7.76 -6.56 -8.67
CA LEU A 389 -7.80 -5.46 -7.72
C LEU A 389 -9.23 -5.29 -7.17
N THR A 390 -9.34 -5.13 -5.86
CA THR A 390 -10.64 -4.89 -5.22
C THR A 390 -11.12 -3.49 -5.59
N GLU A 391 -12.30 -3.42 -6.19
CA GLU A 391 -12.94 -2.16 -6.52
C GLU A 391 -13.35 -1.40 -5.25
N THR A 392 -13.08 -0.09 -5.24
CA THR A 392 -13.54 0.82 -4.16
C THR A 392 -15.06 0.76 -4.00
N ASP A 393 -15.55 1.00 -2.77
CA ASP A 393 -16.98 0.95 -2.45
C ASP A 393 -17.81 1.80 -3.42
N TYR A 394 -18.72 1.12 -4.14
CA TYR A 394 -19.65 1.71 -5.10
C TYR A 394 -20.69 2.63 -4.44
N ASN A 395 -20.84 2.55 -3.12
CA ASN A 395 -21.93 3.17 -2.38
C ASN A 395 -21.55 4.44 -1.59
N ALA A 396 -20.30 4.89 -1.69
CA ALA A 396 -19.83 6.07 -0.98
C ALA A 396 -18.95 7.00 -1.85
N GLY A 397 -18.88 8.27 -1.42
CA GLY A 397 -17.93 9.26 -1.93
C GLY A 397 -18.03 9.60 -3.42
N PHE A 398 -16.89 9.93 -4.00
CA PHE A 398 -16.78 10.43 -5.38
C PHE A 398 -17.21 9.38 -6.43
N LYS A 399 -16.84 8.11 -6.23
CA LYS A 399 -17.24 7.00 -7.11
C LYS A 399 -18.76 6.91 -7.25
N LYS A 400 -19.50 6.91 -6.12
CA LYS A 400 -20.96 6.94 -6.14
C LYS A 400 -21.50 8.17 -6.88
N SER A 401 -20.91 9.36 -6.68
CA SER A 401 -21.38 10.57 -7.35
C SER A 401 -21.23 10.51 -8.87
N ILE A 402 -20.15 9.93 -9.39
CA ILE A 402 -19.93 9.79 -10.84
C ILE A 402 -20.84 8.71 -11.43
N LEU A 403 -21.00 7.56 -10.74
CA LEU A 403 -21.93 6.52 -11.17
C LEU A 403 -23.38 6.99 -11.11
N GLN A 404 -23.75 7.79 -10.11
CA GLN A 404 -25.07 8.41 -10.03
C GLN A 404 -25.29 9.38 -11.19
N SER A 405 -24.31 10.24 -11.50
CA SER A 405 -24.37 11.14 -12.66
C SER A 405 -24.49 10.38 -13.98
N LEU A 406 -23.86 9.21 -14.11
CA LEU A 406 -24.02 8.33 -15.27
C LEU A 406 -25.46 7.83 -15.38
N LEU A 407 -25.98 7.26 -14.28
CA LEU A 407 -27.33 6.70 -14.23
C LEU A 407 -28.40 7.77 -14.43
N ASP A 408 -28.17 9.00 -13.96
CA ASP A 408 -29.08 10.12 -14.19
C ASP A 408 -29.21 10.45 -15.68
N VAL A 409 -28.10 10.44 -16.44
CA VAL A 409 -28.12 10.64 -17.89
C VAL A 409 -28.75 9.42 -18.59
N TRP A 410 -28.27 8.21 -18.29
CA TRP A 410 -28.73 6.99 -18.97
C TRP A 410 -30.20 6.68 -18.71
N SER A 411 -30.74 7.05 -17.55
CA SER A 411 -32.15 6.85 -17.22
C SER A 411 -33.12 7.64 -18.11
N THR A 412 -32.62 8.60 -18.88
CA THR A 412 -33.43 9.34 -19.87
C THR A 412 -33.52 8.64 -21.23
N THR A 413 -32.70 7.61 -21.47
CA THR A 413 -32.61 6.91 -22.76
C THR A 413 -33.72 5.86 -22.92
N LYS A 414 -34.16 5.62 -24.16
CA LYS A 414 -35.15 4.59 -24.47
C LYS A 414 -34.73 3.18 -24.05
N PRO A 415 -33.50 2.74 -24.35
CA PRO A 415 -33.01 1.44 -23.89
C PRO A 415 -33.14 1.26 -22.37
N PHE A 416 -32.78 2.28 -21.58
CA PHE A 416 -32.89 2.21 -20.12
C PHE A 416 -34.35 2.09 -19.66
N THR A 417 -35.25 2.92 -20.21
CA THR A 417 -36.67 2.87 -19.83
C THR A 417 -37.33 1.53 -20.18
N LEU A 418 -37.04 0.97 -21.36
CA LEU A 418 -37.56 -0.34 -21.76
C LEU A 418 -37.08 -1.47 -20.84
N MET A 419 -35.80 -1.42 -20.47
CA MET A 419 -35.20 -2.36 -19.52
C MET A 419 -35.86 -2.25 -18.13
N HIS A 420 -36.01 -1.02 -17.62
CA HIS A 420 -36.66 -0.76 -16.33
C HIS A 420 -38.10 -1.26 -16.31
N ASP A 421 -38.91 -0.91 -17.31
CA ASP A 421 -40.30 -1.33 -17.46
C ASP A 421 -40.43 -2.86 -17.49
N TYR A 422 -39.53 -3.53 -18.22
CA TYR A 422 -39.50 -4.98 -18.28
C TYR A 422 -39.21 -5.61 -16.92
N LEU A 423 -38.22 -5.10 -16.19
CA LEU A 423 -37.87 -5.62 -14.85
C LEU A 423 -38.99 -5.37 -13.84
N VAL A 424 -39.67 -4.22 -13.90
CA VAL A 424 -40.85 -3.92 -13.09
C VAL A 424 -41.98 -4.91 -13.41
N LYS A 425 -42.29 -5.13 -14.70
CA LYS A 425 -43.31 -6.10 -15.14
C LYS A 425 -43.01 -7.52 -14.67
N LYS A 426 -41.73 -7.90 -14.59
CA LYS A 426 -41.27 -9.21 -14.10
C LYS A 426 -41.17 -9.30 -12.57
N GLY A 427 -41.51 -8.23 -11.84
CA GLY A 427 -41.41 -8.16 -10.38
C GLY A 427 -39.97 -8.28 -9.88
N LYS A 428 -39.00 -7.77 -10.66
CA LYS A 428 -37.57 -7.83 -10.37
C LYS A 428 -36.96 -6.49 -9.98
N ALA A 429 -37.69 -5.39 -10.17
CA ALA A 429 -37.25 -4.04 -9.85
C ALA A 429 -38.40 -3.19 -9.30
N SER A 430 -38.07 -2.15 -8.52
CA SER A 430 -39.04 -1.13 -8.11
C SER A 430 -39.46 -0.28 -9.31
N ALA A 431 -40.73 0.16 -9.32
CA ALA A 431 -41.21 1.14 -10.28
C ALA A 431 -40.69 2.56 -9.99
N ASP A 432 -40.22 2.82 -8.77
CA ASP A 432 -39.56 4.07 -8.42
C ASP A 432 -38.16 4.11 -9.04
N LEU A 433 -37.93 5.09 -9.91
CA LEU A 433 -36.67 5.24 -10.64
C LEU A 433 -35.49 5.60 -9.72
N THR A 434 -35.74 6.26 -8.60
CA THR A 434 -34.72 6.57 -7.59
C THR A 434 -34.28 5.29 -6.88
N GLU A 435 -35.25 4.49 -6.41
CA GLU A 435 -34.98 3.20 -5.80
C GLU A 435 -34.31 2.24 -6.80
N PHE A 436 -34.74 2.27 -8.06
CA PHE A 436 -34.15 1.44 -9.10
C PHE A 436 -32.71 1.84 -9.44
N LYS A 437 -32.40 3.14 -9.56
CA LYS A 437 -31.03 3.61 -9.74
C LYS A 437 -30.14 3.24 -8.57
N GLN A 438 -30.65 3.36 -7.33
CA GLN A 438 -29.93 2.91 -6.15
C GLN A 438 -29.67 1.40 -6.21
N PHE A 439 -30.70 0.61 -6.55
CA PHE A 439 -30.59 -0.83 -6.74
C PHE A 439 -29.49 -1.22 -7.74
N LEU A 440 -29.40 -0.53 -8.88
CA LEU A 440 -28.37 -0.78 -9.90
C LEU A 440 -26.92 -0.57 -9.40
N THR A 441 -26.73 0.20 -8.32
CA THR A 441 -25.42 0.40 -7.68
C THR A 441 -25.15 -0.54 -6.50
N THR A 442 -26.16 -1.28 -6.04
CA THR A 442 -26.10 -2.07 -4.79
C THR A 442 -26.42 -3.56 -4.96
N PHE A 443 -26.94 -3.99 -6.12
CA PHE A 443 -27.44 -5.36 -6.34
C PHE A 443 -26.34 -6.41 -6.50
#